data_AF-A0A0E2LSN5-F1
#
_entry.id   AF-A0A0E2LSN5-F1
#
_cell.length_a   1.000
_cell.length_b   1.000
_cell.length_c   1.000
_cell.angle_alpha   90.00
_cell.angle_beta   90.00
_cell.angle_gamma   90.00
#
_symmetry.space_group_name_H-M   'P 1'
#
loop_
_entity.id
_entity.type
_entity.pdbx_description
1 polymer ?
#
loop_
_entity_poly.entity_id
_entity_poly.type
_entity_poly.pdbx_seq_one_letter_code
_entity_poly.pdbx_strand_id
1 'polypeptide(L)' 'MNEVFITRTSSFLPNEAVENDNMEQILGMVGGHPSRVRSIILRQNGIKKRYYSLDREGKIVYTNAN' A
#
# COMPACT_ATOMS: atom_id res chain seq x y z
N MET A 1 1.50 29.47 -29.71
CA MET A 1 1.71 28.23 -28.94
C MET A 1 1.52 28.63 -27.48
N ASN A 2 0.63 27.98 -26.73
CA ASN A 2 0.35 28.39 -25.34
C ASN A 2 1.31 27.69 -24.38
N GLU A 3 1.88 28.44 -23.43
CA GLU A 3 2.75 27.91 -22.40
C GLU A 3 1.91 27.23 -21.30
N VAL A 4 2.38 26.07 -20.82
CA VAL A 4 1.74 25.30 -19.76
C VAL A 4 2.77 24.97 -18.69
N PHE A 5 2.41 25.16 -17.43
CA PHE A 5 3.29 24.97 -16.27
C PHE A 5 2.62 24.09 -15.23
N ILE A 6 3.43 23.27 -14.55
CA ILE A 6 3.01 22.60 -13.31
C ILE A 6 3.03 23.67 -12.22
N THR A 7 1.85 24.02 -11.70
CA THR A 7 1.71 25.08 -10.67
C THR A 7 1.64 24.52 -9.25
N ARG A 8 1.24 23.26 -9.08
CA ARG A 8 1.19 22.56 -7.79
C ARG A 8 1.11 21.04 -7.95
N THR A 9 1.71 20.32 -7.01
CA THR A 9 1.51 18.89 -6.78
C THR A 9 1.24 18.64 -5.29
N SER A 10 0.58 17.54 -4.96
CA SER A 10 0.36 17.10 -3.58
C SER A 10 0.27 15.58 -3.51
N SER A 11 0.66 14.99 -2.38
CA SER A 11 0.52 13.57 -2.11
C SER A 11 -0.05 13.35 -0.71
N PHE A 12 -0.80 12.27 -0.56
CA PHE A 12 -1.29 11.79 0.73
C PHE A 12 -1.05 10.28 0.79
N LEU A 13 -0.43 9.83 1.88
CA LEU A 13 -0.14 8.41 2.13
C LEU A 13 -0.87 8.03 3.42
N PRO A 14 -1.82 7.08 3.36
CA PRO A 14 -2.64 6.72 4.52
C PRO A 14 -1.82 5.91 5.52
N ASN A 15 -2.06 6.14 6.81
CA ASN A 15 -1.40 5.40 7.90
C ASN A 15 0.14 5.46 7.84
N GLU A 16 0.78 4.62 8.64
CA GLU A 16 2.24 4.47 8.67
C GLU A 16 2.74 3.56 7.54
N ALA A 17 4.02 3.74 7.18
CA ALA A 17 4.69 2.88 6.22
C ALA A 17 4.78 1.43 6.76
N VAL A 18 4.35 0.47 5.96
CA VAL A 18 4.38 -0.95 6.28
C VAL A 18 5.54 -1.63 5.55
N GLU A 19 6.47 -2.21 6.30
CA GLU A 19 7.54 -3.05 5.76
C GLU A 19 7.01 -4.35 5.15
N ASN A 20 7.79 -4.94 4.26
CA ASN A 20 7.45 -6.19 3.59
C ASN A 20 7.03 -7.33 4.52
N ASP A 21 7.69 -7.48 5.66
CA ASP A 21 7.44 -8.58 6.60
C ASP A 21 6.09 -8.44 7.33
N ASN A 22 5.58 -7.21 7.43
CA ASN A 22 4.33 -6.90 8.13
C ASN A 22 3.12 -6.79 7.19
N MET A 23 3.32 -6.87 5.87
CA MET A 23 2.25 -6.59 4.91
C MET A 23 1.06 -7.54 5.01
N GLU A 24 1.29 -8.82 5.29
CA GLU A 24 0.24 -9.84 5.40
C GLU A 24 -0.51 -9.76 6.73
N GLN A 25 0.06 -9.10 7.74
CA GLN A 25 -0.67 -8.81 8.98
C GLN A 25 -1.79 -7.78 8.74
N ILE A 26 -1.63 -6.92 7.74
CA ILE A 26 -2.65 -5.92 7.35
C ILE A 26 -3.63 -6.50 6.33
N LEU A 27 -3.13 -7.21 5.30
CA LEU A 27 -3.99 -7.77 4.24
C LEU A 27 -4.72 -9.06 4.63
N GLY A 28 -4.22 -9.76 5.65
CA GLY A 28 -4.67 -11.10 6.02
C GLY A 28 -4.04 -12.21 5.18
N MET A 29 -4.35 -13.44 5.56
CA MET A 29 -3.82 -14.68 4.97
C MET A 29 -4.97 -15.55 4.45
N VAL A 30 -4.87 -16.02 3.21
CA VAL A 30 -5.88 -16.90 2.62
C VAL A 30 -5.82 -18.27 3.30
N GLY A 31 -6.93 -18.70 3.91
CA GLY A 31 -6.99 -19.95 4.67
C GLY A 31 -6.04 -19.98 5.88
N GLY A 32 -5.60 -18.82 6.38
CA GLY A 32 -4.63 -18.74 7.48
C GLY A 32 -3.20 -19.10 7.08
N HIS A 33 -2.91 -19.23 5.78
CA HIS A 33 -1.58 -19.54 5.28
C HIS A 33 -0.89 -18.34 4.62
N PRO A 34 0.40 -18.11 4.89
CA PRO A 34 1.16 -17.05 4.21
C PRO A 34 1.28 -17.36 2.71
N SER A 35 1.37 -16.32 1.89
CA SER A 35 1.50 -16.47 0.44
C SER A 35 2.85 -17.08 0.07
N ARG A 36 2.81 -18.20 -0.65
CA ARG A 36 4.00 -18.91 -1.15
C ARG A 36 4.83 -18.10 -2.15
N VAL A 37 4.20 -17.14 -2.84
CA VAL A 37 4.84 -16.36 -3.91
C VAL A 37 5.27 -14.96 -3.48
N ARG A 38 4.90 -14.53 -2.27
CA ARG A 38 5.17 -13.17 -1.73
C ARG A 38 6.63 -12.76 -1.90
N SER A 39 7.56 -13.59 -1.43
CA SER A 39 8.99 -13.30 -1.45
C SER A 39 9.54 -13.13 -2.87
N ILE A 40 9.07 -13.94 -3.82
CA ILE A 40 9.49 -13.89 -5.23
C ILE A 40 9.03 -12.56 -5.84
N ILE A 41 7.76 -12.20 -5.67
CA ILE A 41 7.20 -10.97 -6.23
C ILE A 41 7.86 -9.72 -5.62
N LEU A 42 8.09 -9.71 -4.30
CA LEU A 42 8.75 -8.59 -3.63
C LEU A 42 10.23 -8.44 -4.03
N ARG A 43 10.91 -9.55 -4.31
CA ARG A 43 12.27 -9.51 -4.86
C ARG A 43 12.28 -8.96 -6.28
N GLN A 44 11.29 -9.31 -7.09
CA GLN A 44 11.18 -8.86 -8.48
C GLN A 44 10.80 -7.38 -8.59
N ASN A 45 9.86 -6.89 -7.78
CA ASN A 45 9.41 -5.50 -7.85
C ASN A 45 10.27 -4.51 -7.04
N GLY A 46 11.08 -5.01 -6.10
CA GLY A 46 12.00 -4.19 -5.30
C GLY A 46 11.35 -3.32 -4.22
N ILE A 47 10.02 -3.36 -4.06
CA ILE A 47 9.28 -2.53 -3.08
C ILE A 47 9.68 -2.95 -1.66
N LYS A 48 9.98 -1.97 -0.80
CA LYS A 48 10.35 -2.20 0.61
C LYS A 48 9.24 -1.78 1.58
N LYS A 49 8.57 -0.67 1.28
CA LYS A 49 7.51 -0.09 2.09
C LYS A 49 6.28 0.21 1.24
N ARG A 50 5.11 0.17 1.87
CA ARG A 50 3.81 0.50 1.26
C ARG A 50 2.85 1.05 2.31
N TYR A 51 1.78 1.68 1.85
CA TYR A 51 0.76 2.30 2.68
C TYR A 51 -0.59 1.71 2.31
N TYR A 52 -1.41 1.42 3.32
CA TYR A 52 -2.73 0.83 3.14
C TYR A 52 -3.77 1.70 3.83
N SER A 53 -4.93 1.91 3.18
CA SER A 53 -6.10 2.55 3.80
C SER A 53 -6.88 1.59 4.71
N LEU A 54 -6.22 0.57 5.27
CA LEU A 54 -6.79 -0.42 6.17
C LEU A 54 -6.23 -0.25 7.58
N ASP A 55 -7.07 -0.41 8.61
CA ASP A 55 -6.60 -0.62 9.98
C ASP A 55 -6.08 -2.06 10.19
N ARG A 56 -5.63 -2.38 11.41
CA ARG A 56 -5.07 -3.71 11.73
C ARG A 56 -6.15 -4.80 11.78
N GLU A 57 -7.41 -4.40 11.86
CA GLU A 57 -8.60 -5.24 11.85
C GLU A 57 -9.12 -5.46 10.41
N GLY A 58 -8.46 -4.87 9.40
CA GLY A 58 -8.82 -4.99 7.99
C GLY A 58 -9.97 -4.10 7.55
N LYS A 59 -10.34 -3.07 8.33
CA LYS A 59 -11.39 -2.11 7.97
C LYS A 59 -10.81 -0.93 7.21
N ILE A 60 -11.56 -0.42 6.25
CA ILE A 60 -11.19 0.77 5.47
C ILE A 60 -11.31 2.02 6.36
N VAL A 61 -10.23 2.79 6.48
CA VAL A 61 -10.16 4.02 7.29
C VAL A 61 -10.04 5.31 6.47
N TYR A 62 -9.69 5.21 5.19
CA TYR A 62 -9.70 6.34 4.26
C TYR A 62 -10.43 5.95 2.97
N THR A 63 -11.35 6.81 2.53
CA THR A 63 -12.08 6.67 1.26
C THR A 63 -12.10 8.01 0.53
N ASN A 64 -11.96 7.98 -0.79
CA ASN A 64 -12.24 9.12 -1.67
C ASN A 64 -13.64 9.03 -2.31
N ALA A 65 -14.37 7.94 -2.05
CA ALA A 65 -15.75 7.74 -2.46
C ALA A 65 -16.68 8.05 -1.28
N ASN A 66 -17.72 8.85 -1.56
CA ASN A 66 -18.84 9.11 -0.67
C ASN A 66 -19.90 8.02 -0.80
#